data_AF-A0A9F7RCL1-F1
#
_entry.id   AF-A0A9F7RCL1-F1
#
_cell.length_a   1.000
_cell.length_b   1.000
_cell.length_c   1.000
_cell.angle_alpha   90.00
_cell.angle_beta   90.00
_cell.angle_gamma   90.00
#
_symmetry.space_group_name_H-M   'P 1'
#
loop_
_entity.id
_entity.type
_entity.pdbx_description
1 polymer ?
#
loop_
_entity_poly.entity_id
_entity_poly.type
_entity_poly.pdbx_seq_one_letter_code
_entity_poly.pdbx_strand_id
1 'polypeptide(L)'
;MAEANISVAQDQFSCPICLDLIKDPVAISCGHTFCMVCISGCWDQEDQKGVYSCPQCRQTFTPRPVVSKNSMLAEVVETLKNTGLQATRPAHCSAGPEDVECDFCTGRKSKAIKSCLVCLASFCETHLQPHYESPAFKKHKLVEASRRLQEQICSQHDKLLEVYCHTDQQCICMLCTMDEHKGHDTVSVAAGRADKQKQLLEMQGNSKQRIQEREKELQELIKAMETHKMSAQTAVQETERIFTELIKSIERRCSELTALIRAQEEAAVSRAEEVMKQLEQEIAELKRRDAEMEELSHTEDPVQFLQSFQSVATPTGSSNLPIITFSSTLTFEDVITSVSQLRENVEECYNAEFVKIPSGVRDVHILSPPPPRITMQMLNIKIPPHEPTPEAQKTDSQC
;
A
#
# COMPACT_ATOMS: atom_id res chain seq x y z
N MET A 1 -7.30 -19.46 -59.44
CA MET A 1 -8.13 -20.03 -60.53
C MET A 1 -9.33 -20.71 -59.90
N ALA A 2 -10.53 -20.41 -60.43
CA ALA A 2 -11.83 -21.07 -60.24
C ALA A 2 -12.57 -20.94 -58.88
N GLU A 3 -13.12 -19.75 -58.58
CA GLU A 3 -14.25 -19.57 -57.64
C GLU A 3 -15.63 -19.54 -58.35
N ALA A 4 -15.67 -19.72 -59.66
CA ALA A 4 -16.90 -19.97 -60.39
C ALA A 4 -17.10 -21.48 -60.49
N ASN A 5 -17.99 -22.06 -59.66
CA ASN A 5 -18.77 -23.28 -59.99
C ASN A 5 -19.68 -23.82 -58.84
N ILE A 6 -19.62 -23.31 -57.61
CA ILE A 6 -20.41 -23.90 -56.49
C ILE A 6 -21.92 -23.57 -56.62
N SER A 7 -22.27 -22.32 -56.99
CA SER A 7 -23.67 -21.91 -57.15
C SER A 7 -24.38 -22.61 -58.32
N VAL A 8 -23.66 -22.98 -59.39
CA VAL A 8 -24.22 -23.66 -60.57
C VAL A 8 -24.43 -25.16 -60.31
N ALA A 9 -23.67 -25.75 -59.37
CA ALA A 9 -23.78 -27.16 -59.03
C ALA A 9 -25.01 -27.48 -58.17
N GLN A 10 -25.47 -26.56 -57.31
CA GLN A 10 -26.60 -26.82 -56.40
C GLN A 10 -27.95 -26.93 -57.12
N ASP A 11 -28.15 -26.13 -58.17
CA ASP A 11 -29.37 -26.19 -59.00
C ASP A 11 -29.45 -27.49 -59.82
N GLN A 12 -28.32 -28.07 -60.21
CA GLN A 12 -28.24 -29.32 -61.00
C GLN A 12 -28.59 -30.58 -60.20
N PHE A 13 -28.52 -30.54 -58.87
CA PHE A 13 -28.86 -31.67 -57.99
C PHE A 13 -30.14 -31.43 -57.16
N SER A 14 -31.00 -30.51 -57.61
CA SER A 14 -32.31 -30.27 -57.02
C SER A 14 -33.35 -31.26 -57.55
N CYS A 15 -34.29 -31.67 -56.69
CA CYS A 15 -35.38 -32.56 -57.07
C CYS A 15 -36.46 -31.73 -57.77
N PRO A 16 -36.87 -32.07 -59.01
CA PRO A 16 -37.89 -31.30 -59.74
C PRO A 16 -39.28 -31.29 -59.08
N ILE A 17 -39.54 -32.18 -58.10
CA ILE A 17 -40.84 -32.29 -57.42
C ILE A 17 -40.87 -31.41 -56.17
N CYS A 18 -39.90 -31.54 -55.27
CA CYS A 18 -39.87 -30.78 -54.01
C CYS A 18 -39.00 -29.52 -54.07
N LEU A 19 -38.24 -29.33 -55.15
CA LEU A 19 -37.31 -28.22 -55.39
C LEU A 19 -36.14 -28.11 -54.39
N ASP A 20 -36.02 -29.07 -53.48
CA ASP A 20 -34.89 -29.21 -52.56
C ASP A 20 -33.77 -30.09 -53.16
N LEU A 21 -32.57 -30.00 -52.58
CA LEU A 21 -31.46 -30.92 -52.87
C LEU A 21 -31.92 -32.38 -52.72
N ILE A 22 -31.64 -33.21 -53.72
CA ILE A 22 -32.18 -34.58 -53.81
C ILE A 22 -31.77 -35.43 -52.59
N LYS A 23 -32.75 -36.00 -51.89
CA LYS A 23 -32.56 -36.95 -50.77
C LYS A 23 -32.86 -38.35 -51.26
N ASP A 24 -31.93 -39.28 -51.00
CA ASP A 24 -31.97 -40.66 -51.52
C ASP A 24 -32.28 -40.68 -53.04
N PRO A 25 -31.33 -40.20 -53.86
CA PRO A 25 -31.55 -40.04 -55.29
C PRO A 25 -31.92 -41.36 -55.96
N VAL A 26 -32.96 -41.30 -56.79
CA VAL A 26 -33.41 -42.40 -57.63
C VAL A 26 -33.39 -41.94 -59.07
N ALA A 27 -32.72 -42.70 -59.94
CA ALA A 27 -32.79 -42.52 -61.38
C ALA A 27 -33.82 -43.50 -61.97
N ILE A 28 -34.80 -42.97 -62.69
CA ILE A 28 -35.78 -43.80 -63.42
C ILE A 28 -35.28 -44.06 -64.85
N SER A 29 -35.88 -45.01 -65.56
CA SER A 29 -35.38 -45.50 -66.86
C SER A 29 -35.30 -44.44 -67.98
N CYS A 30 -36.01 -43.31 -67.85
CA CYS A 30 -35.84 -42.16 -68.76
C CYS A 30 -34.63 -41.25 -68.41
N GLY A 31 -33.84 -41.59 -67.39
CA GLY A 31 -32.63 -40.87 -66.98
C GLY A 31 -32.85 -39.70 -66.00
N HIS A 32 -34.09 -39.32 -65.70
CA HIS A 32 -34.37 -38.25 -64.73
C HIS A 32 -34.22 -38.75 -63.28
N THR A 33 -33.77 -37.86 -62.39
CA THR A 33 -33.53 -38.18 -60.98
C THR A 33 -34.46 -37.42 -60.06
N PHE A 34 -34.99 -38.11 -59.05
CA PHE A 34 -35.87 -37.54 -58.02
C PHE A 34 -35.48 -38.06 -56.63
N CYS A 35 -36.01 -37.44 -55.57
CA CYS A 35 -36.01 -38.06 -54.25
C CYS A 35 -36.85 -39.34 -54.29
N MET A 36 -36.39 -40.40 -53.65
CA MET A 36 -37.11 -41.69 -53.61
C MET A 36 -38.56 -41.54 -53.12
N VAL A 37 -38.76 -40.73 -52.09
CA VAL A 37 -40.10 -40.45 -51.52
C VAL A 37 -40.98 -39.65 -52.47
N CYS A 38 -40.41 -38.69 -53.21
CA CYS A 38 -41.17 -37.83 -54.11
C CYS A 38 -41.69 -38.60 -55.33
N ILE A 39 -40.84 -39.40 -55.97
CA ILE A 39 -41.27 -40.19 -57.14
C ILE A 39 -42.21 -41.33 -56.74
N SER A 40 -41.99 -41.96 -55.59
CA SER A 40 -42.90 -42.98 -55.07
C SER A 40 -44.28 -42.39 -54.80
N GLY A 41 -44.34 -41.23 -54.14
CA GLY A 41 -45.61 -40.53 -53.87
C GLY A 41 -46.35 -40.08 -55.14
N CYS A 42 -45.63 -39.69 -56.21
CA CYS A 42 -46.26 -39.41 -57.50
C CYS A 42 -46.89 -40.67 -58.11
N TRP A 43 -46.20 -41.81 -58.08
CA TRP A 43 -46.71 -43.07 -58.64
C TRP A 43 -47.81 -43.70 -57.79
N ASP A 44 -47.79 -43.53 -56.46
CA ASP A 44 -48.85 -44.00 -55.58
C ASP A 44 -50.21 -43.36 -55.93
N GLN A 45 -50.22 -42.12 -56.41
CA GLN A 45 -51.43 -41.45 -56.91
C GLN A 45 -51.90 -41.96 -58.27
N GLU A 46 -50.99 -42.56 -59.06
CA GLU A 46 -51.26 -43.09 -60.40
C GLU A 46 -51.56 -44.61 -60.41
N ASP A 47 -51.44 -45.29 -59.26
CA ASP A 47 -51.68 -46.74 -59.12
C ASP A 47 -53.08 -47.16 -59.63
N GLN A 48 -54.11 -46.32 -59.43
CA GLN A 48 -55.47 -46.60 -59.91
C GLN A 48 -55.60 -46.55 -61.45
N LYS A 49 -54.70 -45.83 -62.13
CA LYS A 49 -54.68 -45.71 -63.60
C LYS A 49 -53.83 -46.80 -64.26
N GLY A 50 -52.94 -47.46 -63.52
CA GLY A 50 -52.07 -48.53 -63.99
C GLY A 50 -50.99 -48.10 -65.00
N VAL A 51 -50.87 -46.79 -65.28
CA VAL A 51 -49.88 -46.19 -66.18
C VAL A 51 -49.14 -45.12 -65.41
N TYR A 52 -47.83 -45.27 -65.29
CA TYR A 52 -46.98 -44.41 -64.46
C TYR A 52 -46.18 -43.47 -65.34
N SER A 53 -46.11 -42.19 -64.99
CA SER A 53 -45.41 -41.20 -65.81
C SER A 53 -44.22 -40.58 -65.10
N CYS A 54 -43.19 -40.18 -65.87
CA CYS A 54 -42.12 -39.32 -65.36
C CYS A 54 -42.65 -37.89 -65.17
N PRO A 55 -42.54 -37.29 -63.97
CA PRO A 55 -43.01 -35.92 -63.75
C PRO A 55 -42.30 -34.85 -64.61
N GLN A 56 -41.08 -35.13 -65.08
CA GLN A 56 -40.27 -34.16 -65.84
C GLN A 56 -40.48 -34.25 -67.36
N CYS A 57 -40.46 -35.45 -67.95
CA CYS A 57 -40.59 -35.63 -69.41
C CYS A 57 -41.89 -36.31 -69.86
N ARG A 58 -42.73 -36.73 -68.91
CA ARG A 58 -44.02 -37.41 -69.16
C ARG A 58 -43.94 -38.74 -69.90
N GLN A 59 -42.75 -39.33 -70.01
CA GLN A 59 -42.60 -40.71 -70.52
C GLN A 59 -43.36 -41.68 -69.61
N THR A 60 -44.12 -42.59 -70.20
CA THR A 60 -44.97 -43.55 -69.49
C THR A 60 -44.32 -44.92 -69.32
N PHE A 61 -44.70 -45.63 -68.27
CA PHE A 61 -44.19 -46.94 -67.90
C PHE A 61 -45.32 -47.87 -67.45
N THR A 62 -45.28 -49.11 -67.92
CA THR A 62 -46.18 -50.21 -67.51
C THR A 62 -45.40 -51.52 -67.60
N PRO A 63 -45.25 -52.32 -66.52
CA PRO A 63 -45.77 -52.14 -65.16
C PRO A 63 -45.02 -51.04 -64.37
N ARG A 64 -45.41 -50.81 -63.09
CA ARG A 64 -44.76 -49.84 -62.19
C ARG A 64 -43.25 -50.07 -62.14
N PRO A 65 -42.41 -49.05 -62.42
CA PRO A 65 -40.97 -49.22 -62.35
C PRO A 65 -40.52 -49.52 -60.91
N VAL A 66 -39.66 -50.52 -60.76
CA VAL A 66 -38.95 -50.77 -59.50
C VAL A 66 -37.78 -49.82 -59.44
N VAL A 67 -37.74 -48.98 -58.40
CA VAL A 67 -36.69 -47.99 -58.19
C VAL A 67 -35.88 -48.30 -56.94
N SER A 68 -34.57 -48.18 -57.04
CA SER A 68 -33.64 -48.30 -55.93
C SER A 68 -32.75 -47.07 -55.85
N LYS A 69 -32.27 -46.75 -54.65
CA LYS A 69 -31.34 -45.65 -54.42
C LYS A 69 -30.09 -45.78 -55.30
N ASN A 70 -29.74 -44.71 -56.00
CA ASN A 70 -28.50 -44.58 -56.73
C ASN A 70 -27.38 -44.16 -55.76
N SER A 71 -26.53 -45.12 -55.37
CA SER A 71 -25.46 -44.92 -54.39
C SER A 71 -24.42 -43.89 -54.84
N MET A 72 -24.04 -43.89 -56.12
CA MET A 72 -23.06 -42.93 -56.65
C MET A 72 -23.59 -41.50 -56.58
N LEU A 73 -24.85 -41.29 -56.99
CA LEU A 73 -25.45 -39.96 -56.93
C LEU A 73 -25.67 -39.50 -55.48
N ALA A 74 -25.98 -40.42 -54.58
CA ALA A 74 -26.07 -40.12 -53.16
C ALA A 74 -24.71 -39.66 -52.60
N GLU A 75 -23.61 -40.31 -52.98
CA GLU A 75 -22.25 -39.94 -52.58
C GLU A 75 -21.84 -38.55 -53.10
N VAL A 76 -22.17 -38.23 -54.36
CA VAL A 76 -21.92 -36.90 -54.95
C VAL A 76 -22.72 -35.80 -54.23
N VAL A 77 -24.00 -36.04 -53.94
CA VAL A 77 -24.85 -35.08 -53.21
C VAL A 77 -24.34 -34.88 -51.77
N GLU A 78 -23.91 -35.94 -51.09
CA GLU A 78 -23.31 -35.86 -49.75
C GLU A 78 -21.96 -35.13 -49.78
N THR A 79 -21.14 -35.35 -50.81
CA THR A 79 -19.88 -34.61 -51.00
C THR A 79 -20.16 -33.13 -51.23
N LEU A 80 -21.21 -32.77 -51.98
CA LEU A 80 -21.66 -31.39 -52.15
C LEU A 80 -22.15 -30.76 -50.84
N LYS A 81 -22.91 -31.48 -50.02
CA LYS A 81 -23.32 -31.01 -48.68
C LYS A 81 -22.10 -30.77 -47.79
N ASN A 82 -21.15 -31.70 -47.79
CA ASN A 82 -19.97 -31.64 -46.93
C ASN A 82 -18.96 -30.58 -47.41
N THR A 83 -18.82 -30.39 -48.71
CA THR A 83 -17.94 -29.37 -49.31
C THR A 83 -18.58 -27.97 -49.27
N GLY A 84 -19.92 -27.87 -49.27
CA GLY A 84 -20.68 -26.62 -49.13
C GLY A 84 -20.89 -26.12 -47.70
N LEU A 85 -20.74 -26.98 -46.68
CA LEU A 85 -20.89 -26.65 -45.25
C LEU A 85 -19.55 -26.42 -44.51
N GLN A 86 -18.40 -26.70 -45.15
CA GLN A 86 -17.06 -26.42 -44.61
C GLN A 86 -16.38 -25.23 -45.30
N ALA A 87 -17.16 -24.23 -45.69
CA ALA A 87 -16.65 -22.86 -45.75
C ALA A 87 -16.84 -22.25 -44.37
N THR A 88 -15.75 -22.24 -43.59
CA THR A 88 -15.59 -21.51 -42.34
C THR A 88 -16.03 -20.04 -42.55
N ARG A 89 -17.31 -19.71 -42.32
CA ARG A 89 -17.72 -18.31 -42.15
C ARG A 89 -17.08 -17.85 -40.84
N PRO A 90 -16.22 -16.82 -40.86
CA PRO A 90 -15.43 -16.48 -39.70
C PRO A 90 -16.34 -16.18 -38.49
N ALA A 91 -15.90 -16.63 -37.32
CA ALA A 91 -16.52 -16.42 -36.01
C ALA A 91 -16.53 -14.95 -35.54
N HIS A 92 -16.74 -13.99 -36.44
CA HIS A 92 -16.55 -12.56 -36.20
C HIS A 92 -17.84 -11.73 -36.19
N CYS A 93 -19.04 -12.33 -36.23
CA CYS A 93 -20.28 -11.55 -36.35
C CYS A 93 -21.26 -11.69 -35.17
N SER A 94 -20.85 -12.27 -34.03
CA SER A 94 -21.69 -12.31 -32.81
C SER A 94 -21.17 -11.28 -31.82
N ALA A 95 -22.07 -10.50 -31.21
CA ALA A 95 -21.68 -9.62 -30.11
C ALA A 95 -21.22 -10.47 -28.90
N GLY A 96 -20.04 -10.17 -28.35
CA GLY A 96 -19.56 -10.73 -27.09
C GLY A 96 -20.09 -9.97 -25.86
N PRO A 97 -19.77 -10.43 -24.64
CA PRO A 97 -20.25 -9.82 -23.38
C PRO A 97 -19.82 -8.37 -23.16
N GLU A 98 -18.82 -7.87 -23.90
CA GLU A 98 -18.33 -6.49 -23.86
C GLU A 98 -18.72 -5.65 -25.10
N ASP A 99 -19.34 -6.27 -26.10
CA ASP A 99 -19.78 -5.58 -27.31
C ASP A 99 -21.14 -4.90 -27.14
N VAL A 100 -21.40 -3.87 -27.93
CA VAL A 100 -22.75 -3.30 -28.09
C VAL A 100 -23.48 -4.16 -29.11
N GLU A 101 -24.70 -4.58 -28.81
CA GLU A 101 -25.51 -5.38 -29.73
C GLU A 101 -26.18 -4.50 -30.79
N CYS A 102 -26.40 -5.05 -31.98
CA CYS A 102 -27.19 -4.39 -33.02
C CYS A 102 -28.69 -4.54 -32.75
N ASP A 103 -29.41 -3.42 -32.70
CA ASP A 103 -30.83 -3.40 -32.34
C ASP A 103 -31.71 -4.08 -33.40
N PHE A 104 -31.30 -4.04 -34.66
CA PHE A 104 -32.09 -4.52 -35.81
C PHE A 104 -31.86 -5.99 -36.19
N CYS A 105 -30.80 -6.63 -35.67
CA CYS A 105 -30.57 -8.06 -35.92
C CYS A 105 -31.74 -8.91 -35.39
N THR A 106 -32.27 -9.78 -36.23
CA THR A 106 -33.23 -10.82 -35.83
C THR A 106 -32.48 -12.10 -35.43
N GLY A 107 -32.82 -12.67 -34.28
CA GLY A 107 -32.12 -13.83 -33.71
C GLY A 107 -30.81 -13.45 -33.01
N ARG A 108 -29.70 -14.10 -33.39
CA ARG A 108 -28.37 -13.86 -32.77
C ARG A 108 -27.89 -12.45 -33.10
N LYS A 109 -27.71 -11.62 -32.07
CA LYS A 109 -27.30 -10.22 -32.22
C LYS A 109 -25.84 -10.10 -32.66
N SER A 110 -25.61 -9.31 -33.69
CA SER A 110 -24.25 -8.95 -34.15
C SER A 110 -23.70 -7.76 -33.37
N LYS A 111 -22.37 -7.66 -33.28
CA LYS A 111 -21.69 -6.48 -32.76
C LYS A 111 -22.07 -5.25 -33.57
N ALA A 112 -22.57 -4.22 -32.90
CA ALA A 112 -22.76 -2.90 -33.47
C ALA A 112 -21.40 -2.20 -33.61
N ILE A 113 -21.25 -1.52 -34.75
CA ILE A 113 -20.03 -0.78 -35.10
C ILE A 113 -20.28 0.72 -34.91
N LYS A 114 -21.48 1.20 -35.24
CA LYS A 114 -21.88 2.59 -35.03
C LYS A 114 -23.25 2.66 -34.36
N SER A 115 -23.45 3.72 -33.59
CA SER A 115 -24.77 4.16 -33.15
C SER A 115 -25.18 5.39 -33.94
N CYS A 116 -26.46 5.46 -34.30
CA CYS A 116 -27.05 6.63 -34.95
C CYS A 116 -27.75 7.50 -33.93
N LEU A 117 -27.33 8.76 -33.83
CA LEU A 117 -27.92 9.72 -32.88
C LEU A 117 -29.30 10.24 -33.29
N VAL A 118 -29.74 9.91 -34.51
CA VAL A 118 -31.09 10.24 -35.01
C VAL A 118 -32.04 9.06 -34.83
N CYS A 119 -31.61 7.85 -35.19
CA CYS A 119 -32.40 6.63 -34.98
C CYS A 119 -32.39 6.16 -33.51
N LEU A 120 -31.48 6.70 -32.69
CA LEU A 120 -31.28 6.32 -31.29
C LEU A 120 -31.05 4.82 -31.12
N ALA A 121 -30.32 4.23 -32.06
CA ALA A 121 -30.09 2.80 -32.16
C ALA A 121 -28.67 2.48 -32.65
N SER A 122 -28.23 1.26 -32.41
CA SER A 122 -26.92 0.71 -32.71
C SER A 122 -27.00 -0.33 -33.83
N PHE A 123 -26.07 -0.23 -34.78
CA PHE A 123 -26.10 -0.95 -36.06
C PHE A 123 -24.82 -1.75 -36.27
N CYS A 124 -24.95 -3.02 -36.63
CA CYS A 124 -23.87 -3.80 -37.22
C CYS A 124 -23.64 -3.36 -38.67
N GLU A 125 -22.53 -3.78 -39.28
CA GLU A 125 -22.13 -3.36 -40.65
C GLU A 125 -23.29 -3.44 -41.66
N THR A 126 -24.00 -4.57 -41.68
CA THR A 126 -25.11 -4.80 -42.61
C THR A 126 -26.29 -3.86 -42.37
N HIS A 127 -26.68 -3.61 -41.13
CA HIS A 127 -27.78 -2.69 -40.82
C HIS A 127 -27.35 -1.22 -40.87
N LEU A 128 -26.06 -0.94 -40.90
CA LEU A 128 -25.51 0.39 -41.06
C LEU A 128 -25.49 0.83 -42.53
N GLN A 129 -25.36 -0.11 -43.47
CA GLN A 129 -25.27 0.15 -44.91
C GLN A 129 -26.33 1.14 -45.46
N PRO A 130 -27.63 1.08 -45.08
CA PRO A 130 -28.62 2.06 -45.51
C PRO A 130 -28.29 3.50 -45.12
N HIS A 131 -27.54 3.73 -44.03
CA HIS A 131 -27.11 5.07 -43.62
C HIS A 131 -26.07 5.68 -44.57
N TYR A 132 -25.37 4.88 -45.36
CA TYR A 132 -24.41 5.37 -46.35
C TYR A 132 -25.01 5.52 -47.74
N GLU A 133 -25.87 4.57 -48.12
CA GLU A 133 -26.37 4.44 -49.48
C GLU A 133 -27.69 5.19 -49.71
N SER A 134 -28.59 5.20 -48.71
CA SER A 134 -29.89 5.83 -48.85
C SER A 134 -29.79 7.35 -48.66
N PRO A 135 -30.27 8.16 -49.64
CA PRO A 135 -30.33 9.62 -49.47
C PRO A 135 -31.11 10.08 -48.23
N ALA A 136 -32.08 9.28 -47.78
CA ALA A 136 -32.89 9.59 -46.59
C ALA A 136 -32.09 9.53 -45.29
N PHE A 137 -31.13 8.60 -45.19
CA PHE A 137 -30.37 8.35 -43.95
C PHE A 137 -28.95 8.91 -43.99
N LYS A 138 -28.46 9.35 -45.16
CA LYS A 138 -27.10 9.89 -45.35
C LYS A 138 -26.74 11.09 -44.47
N LYS A 139 -27.75 11.83 -43.98
CA LYS A 139 -27.57 12.99 -43.09
C LYS A 139 -27.57 12.62 -41.60
N HIS A 140 -27.87 11.37 -41.26
CA HIS A 140 -27.86 10.92 -39.88
C HIS A 140 -26.44 10.93 -39.32
N LYS A 141 -26.28 11.47 -38.11
CA LYS A 141 -25.00 11.50 -37.42
C LYS A 141 -24.70 10.15 -36.78
N LEU A 142 -23.66 9.49 -37.27
CA LEU A 142 -23.16 8.22 -36.75
C LEU A 142 -21.97 8.46 -35.80
N VAL A 143 -21.95 7.77 -34.67
CA VAL A 143 -20.86 7.78 -33.68
C VAL A 143 -20.42 6.33 -33.39
N GLU A 144 -19.27 6.15 -32.74
CA GLU A 144 -18.85 4.83 -32.27
C GLU A 144 -19.94 4.20 -31.40
N ALA A 145 -20.19 2.90 -31.58
CA ALA A 145 -21.18 2.20 -30.81
C ALA A 145 -20.84 2.27 -29.30
N SER A 146 -21.81 2.70 -28.50
CA SER A 146 -21.64 2.85 -27.05
C SER A 146 -22.78 2.19 -26.29
N ARG A 147 -22.46 1.45 -25.23
CA ARG A 147 -23.46 0.86 -24.31
C ARG A 147 -24.27 1.92 -23.58
N ARG A 148 -23.72 3.12 -23.48
CA ARG A 148 -24.31 4.27 -22.78
C ARG A 148 -25.12 5.17 -23.72
N LEU A 149 -25.51 4.68 -24.89
CA LEU A 149 -26.36 5.45 -25.81
C LEU A 149 -27.67 5.85 -25.12
N GLN A 150 -28.27 4.95 -24.33
CA GLN A 150 -29.50 5.23 -23.58
C GLN A 150 -29.32 6.33 -22.53
N GLU A 151 -28.13 6.46 -21.93
CA GLU A 151 -27.81 7.55 -20.98
C GLU A 151 -27.73 8.92 -21.66
N GLN A 152 -27.62 8.96 -23.00
CA GLN A 152 -27.62 10.19 -23.80
C GLN A 152 -29.02 10.58 -24.26
N ILE A 153 -30.06 9.82 -23.90
CA ILE A 153 -31.43 10.06 -24.30
C ILE A 153 -32.22 10.57 -23.10
N CYS A 154 -32.96 11.66 -23.29
CA CYS A 154 -33.88 12.20 -22.30
C CYS A 154 -34.99 11.18 -22.05
N SER A 155 -35.13 10.77 -20.79
CA SER A 155 -36.15 9.79 -20.37
C SER A 155 -37.59 10.28 -20.53
N GLN A 156 -37.82 11.59 -20.57
CA GLN A 156 -39.16 12.17 -20.71
C GLN A 156 -39.59 12.39 -22.16
N HIS A 157 -38.62 12.64 -23.05
CA HIS A 157 -38.91 13.14 -24.40
C HIS A 157 -38.38 12.25 -25.52
N ASP A 158 -37.61 11.20 -25.19
CA ASP A 158 -36.93 10.33 -26.15
C ASP A 158 -36.12 11.12 -27.19
N LYS A 159 -35.48 12.20 -26.74
CA LYS A 159 -34.60 13.09 -27.52
C LYS A 159 -33.19 13.10 -26.96
N LEU A 160 -32.21 13.34 -27.82
CA LEU A 160 -30.81 13.44 -27.42
C LEU A 160 -30.60 14.58 -26.40
N LEU A 161 -29.75 14.33 -25.40
CA LEU A 161 -29.31 15.33 -24.43
C LEU A 161 -28.23 16.20 -25.06
N GLU A 162 -28.64 17.36 -25.59
CA GLU A 162 -27.76 18.28 -26.33
C GLU A 162 -27.48 19.59 -25.57
N VAL A 163 -28.21 19.84 -24.48
CA VAL A 163 -28.12 21.05 -23.66
C VAL A 163 -27.64 20.68 -22.26
N TYR A 164 -26.78 21.50 -21.66
CA TYR A 164 -26.40 21.42 -20.26
C TYR A 164 -27.03 22.59 -19.50
N CYS A 165 -27.77 22.28 -18.43
CA CYS A 165 -28.32 23.28 -17.54
C CYS A 165 -27.36 23.55 -16.38
N HIS A 166 -26.85 24.78 -16.26
CA HIS A 166 -25.98 25.19 -15.16
C HIS A 166 -26.74 25.26 -13.83
N THR A 167 -28.01 25.67 -13.86
CA THR A 167 -28.85 25.80 -12.67
C THR A 167 -29.05 24.45 -11.97
N ASP A 168 -29.41 23.41 -12.73
CA ASP A 168 -29.69 22.07 -12.18
C ASP A 168 -28.52 21.09 -12.33
N GLN A 169 -27.44 21.50 -12.98
CA GLN A 169 -26.21 20.72 -13.18
C GLN A 169 -26.41 19.37 -13.88
N GLN A 170 -27.28 19.34 -14.89
CA GLN A 170 -27.60 18.12 -15.65
C GLN A 170 -27.69 18.38 -17.15
N CYS A 171 -27.49 17.31 -17.93
CA CYS A 171 -27.73 17.35 -19.38
C CYS A 171 -29.23 17.12 -19.65
N ILE A 172 -29.83 17.95 -20.50
CA ILE A 172 -31.25 17.95 -20.86
C ILE A 172 -31.39 17.98 -22.40
N CYS A 173 -32.58 17.64 -22.91
CA CYS A 173 -32.89 17.81 -24.34
C CYS A 173 -33.48 19.20 -24.63
N MET A 174 -33.63 19.54 -25.91
CA MET A 174 -34.18 20.84 -26.33
C MET A 174 -35.63 21.09 -25.86
N LEU A 175 -36.45 20.05 -25.72
CA LEU A 175 -37.83 20.18 -25.25
C LEU A 175 -37.87 20.54 -23.75
N CYS A 176 -37.03 19.89 -22.93
CA CYS A 176 -36.87 20.23 -21.52
C CYS A 176 -36.53 21.71 -21.30
N THR A 177 -35.73 22.32 -22.20
CA THR A 177 -35.39 23.76 -22.12
C THR A 177 -36.60 24.68 -22.31
N MET A 178 -37.61 24.22 -23.06
CA MET A 178 -38.84 24.98 -23.31
C MET A 178 -39.89 24.79 -22.21
N ASP A 179 -39.84 23.65 -21.51
CA ASP A 179 -40.81 23.26 -20.48
C ASP A 179 -40.23 23.44 -19.06
N GLU A 180 -39.75 22.36 -18.44
CA GLU A 180 -39.33 22.31 -17.03
C GLU A 180 -38.15 23.24 -16.70
N HIS A 181 -37.22 23.44 -17.64
CA HIS A 181 -36.02 24.25 -17.46
C HIS A 181 -36.15 25.65 -18.09
N LYS A 182 -37.38 26.13 -18.30
CA LYS A 182 -37.63 27.42 -18.94
C LYS A 182 -37.06 28.57 -18.11
N GLY A 183 -36.14 29.31 -18.70
CA GLY A 183 -35.48 30.45 -18.06
C GLY A 183 -34.27 30.09 -17.19
N HIS A 184 -33.87 28.82 -17.14
CA HIS A 184 -32.62 28.41 -16.51
C HIS A 184 -31.40 28.77 -17.36
N ASP A 185 -30.25 28.91 -16.71
CA ASP A 185 -28.99 29.13 -17.40
C ASP A 185 -28.58 27.84 -18.13
N THR A 186 -28.57 27.88 -19.46
CA THR A 186 -28.39 26.70 -20.31
C THR A 186 -27.40 27.00 -21.42
N VAL A 187 -26.55 26.02 -21.71
CA VAL A 187 -25.55 26.06 -22.78
C VAL A 187 -25.58 24.75 -23.55
N SER A 188 -24.92 24.68 -24.72
CA SER A 188 -24.74 23.38 -25.38
C SER A 188 -23.87 22.45 -24.52
N VAL A 189 -24.08 21.13 -24.62
CA VAL A 189 -23.25 20.13 -23.91
C VAL A 189 -21.75 20.31 -24.23
N ALA A 190 -21.41 20.71 -25.46
CA ALA A 190 -20.03 20.97 -25.85
C ALA A 190 -19.42 22.16 -25.08
N ALA A 191 -20.17 23.26 -24.92
CA ALA A 191 -19.74 24.41 -24.16
C ALA A 191 -19.67 24.10 -22.65
N GLY A 192 -20.69 23.42 -22.10
CA GLY A 192 -20.71 22.99 -20.71
C GLY A 192 -19.53 22.07 -20.37
N ARG A 193 -19.19 21.13 -21.27
CA ARG A 193 -18.00 20.29 -21.14
C ARG A 193 -16.71 21.11 -21.12
N ALA A 194 -16.57 22.09 -22.00
CA ALA A 194 -15.37 22.93 -22.07
C ALA A 194 -15.16 23.73 -20.77
N ASP A 195 -16.23 24.31 -20.21
CA ASP A 195 -16.19 25.02 -18.93
C ASP A 195 -15.84 24.07 -17.76
N LYS A 196 -16.55 22.93 -17.65
CA LYS A 196 -16.26 21.93 -16.60
C LYS A 196 -14.87 21.32 -16.71
N GLN A 197 -14.36 21.14 -17.93
CA GLN A 197 -12.99 20.69 -18.16
C GLN A 197 -11.97 21.71 -17.63
N LYS A 198 -12.21 23.01 -17.83
CA LYS A 198 -11.34 24.07 -17.30
C LYS A 198 -11.36 24.08 -15.76
N GLN A 199 -12.55 24.03 -15.15
CA GLN A 199 -12.72 23.96 -13.69
C GLN A 199 -12.01 22.72 -13.09
N LEU A 200 -12.11 21.57 -13.76
CA LEU A 200 -11.43 20.34 -13.33
C LEU A 200 -9.91 20.49 -13.36
N LEU A 201 -9.34 21.09 -14.41
CA LEU A 201 -7.91 21.31 -14.53
C LEU A 201 -7.40 22.30 -13.47
N GLU A 202 -8.16 23.34 -13.17
CA GLU A 202 -7.84 24.29 -12.09
C GLU A 202 -7.86 23.60 -10.71
N MET A 203 -8.90 22.82 -10.42
CA MET A 203 -8.99 22.02 -9.19
C MET A 203 -7.82 21.03 -9.08
N GLN A 204 -7.46 20.37 -10.18
CA GLN A 204 -6.32 19.46 -10.22
C GLN A 204 -4.99 20.20 -9.95
N GLY A 205 -4.81 21.40 -10.51
CA GLY A 205 -3.67 22.26 -10.24
C GLY A 205 -3.56 22.64 -8.76
N ASN A 206 -4.65 23.13 -8.18
CA ASN A 206 -4.73 23.49 -6.76
C ASN A 206 -4.44 22.30 -5.84
N SER A 207 -4.95 21.11 -6.19
CA SER A 207 -4.67 19.89 -5.43
C SER A 207 -3.20 19.49 -5.51
N LYS A 208 -2.57 19.56 -6.70
CA LYS A 208 -1.14 19.26 -6.86
C LYS A 208 -0.27 20.23 -6.07
N GLN A 209 -0.59 21.52 -6.09
CA GLN A 209 0.14 22.52 -5.30
C GLN A 209 0.04 22.23 -3.80
N ARG A 210 -1.16 21.94 -3.29
CA ARG A 210 -1.35 21.60 -1.87
C ARG A 210 -0.59 20.34 -1.45
N ILE A 211 -0.51 19.34 -2.34
CA ILE A 211 0.29 18.13 -2.10
C ILE A 211 1.77 18.52 -1.94
N GLN A 212 2.32 19.31 -2.86
CA GLN A 212 3.72 19.76 -2.79
C GLN A 212 4.02 20.59 -1.54
N GLU A 213 3.12 21.49 -1.15
CA GLU A 213 3.23 22.28 0.09
C GLU A 213 3.28 21.36 1.33
N ARG A 214 2.38 20.38 1.41
CA ARG A 214 2.34 19.42 2.54
C ARG A 214 3.51 18.45 2.55
N GLU A 215 4.00 18.02 1.39
CA GLU A 215 5.22 17.22 1.28
C GLU A 215 6.43 18.00 1.81
N LYS A 216 6.51 19.31 1.50
CA LYS A 216 7.57 20.18 2.02
C LYS A 216 7.47 20.36 3.54
N GLU A 217 6.28 20.68 4.07
CA GLU A 217 6.05 20.79 5.51
C GLU A 217 6.44 19.50 6.25
N LEU A 218 6.10 18.34 5.68
CA LEU A 218 6.45 17.03 6.25
C LEU A 218 7.97 16.82 6.29
N GLN A 219 8.69 17.17 5.22
CA GLN A 219 10.16 17.06 5.18
C GLN A 219 10.83 17.99 6.20
N GLU A 220 10.33 19.23 6.36
CA GLU A 220 10.83 20.17 7.36
C GLU A 220 10.60 19.64 8.78
N LEU A 221 9.43 19.06 9.05
CA LEU A 221 9.11 18.45 10.34
C LEU A 221 10.00 17.24 10.65
N ILE A 222 10.23 16.33 9.68
CA ILE A 222 11.14 15.20 9.85
C ILE A 222 12.54 15.67 10.19
N LYS A 223 13.05 16.70 9.51
CA LYS A 223 14.37 17.27 9.78
C LYS A 223 14.45 17.91 11.18
N ALA A 224 13.41 18.63 11.59
CA ALA A 224 13.34 19.23 12.92
C ALA A 224 13.31 18.15 14.02
N MET A 225 12.55 17.08 13.82
CA MET A 225 12.49 15.94 14.74
C MET A 225 13.85 15.26 14.90
N GLU A 226 14.55 14.96 13.80
CA GLU A 226 15.88 14.34 13.89
C GLU A 226 16.89 15.28 14.54
N THR A 227 16.84 16.58 14.24
CA THR A 227 17.70 17.58 14.90
C THR A 227 17.45 17.62 16.41
N HIS A 228 16.19 17.61 16.85
CA HIS A 228 15.82 17.57 18.26
C HIS A 228 16.32 16.29 18.94
N LYS A 229 16.15 15.13 18.28
CA LYS A 229 16.65 13.84 18.77
C LYS A 229 18.17 13.83 18.94
N MET A 230 18.92 14.33 17.95
CA MET A 230 20.37 14.44 18.04
C MET A 230 20.82 15.41 19.14
N SER A 231 20.10 16.53 19.31
CA SER A 231 20.34 17.48 20.40
C SER A 231 20.14 16.83 21.77
N ALA A 232 19.04 16.11 21.97
CA ALA A 232 18.76 15.39 23.22
C ALA A 232 19.81 14.33 23.51
N GLN A 233 20.24 13.55 22.51
CA GLN A 233 21.32 12.57 22.66
C GLN A 233 22.65 13.24 23.04
N THR A 234 22.98 14.37 22.41
CA THR A 234 24.19 15.14 22.73
C THR A 234 24.14 15.65 24.17
N ALA A 235 22.98 16.17 24.62
CA ALA A 235 22.80 16.63 25.98
C ALA A 235 22.98 15.51 27.01
N VAL A 236 22.46 14.31 26.74
CA VAL A 236 22.67 13.13 27.60
C VAL A 236 24.16 12.75 27.65
N GLN A 237 24.82 12.61 26.50
CA GLN A 237 26.24 12.25 26.44
C GLN A 237 27.12 13.25 27.17
N GLU A 238 26.85 14.54 26.99
CA GLU A 238 27.61 15.61 27.62
C GLU A 238 27.37 15.64 29.14
N THR A 239 26.13 15.39 29.57
CA THR A 239 25.79 15.25 30.99
C THR A 239 26.56 14.07 31.61
N GLU A 240 26.53 12.90 30.99
CA GLU A 240 27.29 11.72 31.44
C GLU A 240 28.79 11.98 31.49
N ARG A 241 29.34 12.68 30.49
CA ARG A 241 30.75 13.08 30.44
C ARG A 241 31.12 13.96 31.63
N ILE A 242 30.34 15.01 31.89
CA ILE A 242 30.57 15.95 33.00
C ILE A 242 30.54 15.23 34.35
N PHE A 243 29.53 14.38 34.59
CA PHE A 243 29.44 13.61 35.84
C PHE A 243 30.59 12.62 35.98
N THR A 244 31.02 11.98 34.90
CA THR A 244 32.19 11.08 34.90
C THR A 244 33.47 11.81 35.27
N GLU A 245 33.69 13.03 34.76
CA GLU A 245 34.84 13.86 35.10
C GLU A 245 34.83 14.30 36.58
N LEU A 246 33.65 14.63 37.11
CA LEU A 246 33.49 14.97 38.52
C LEU A 246 33.83 13.78 39.42
N ILE A 247 33.31 12.58 39.12
CA ILE A 247 33.61 11.34 39.85
C ILE A 247 35.12 11.08 39.87
N LYS A 248 35.77 11.14 38.70
CA LYS A 248 37.23 10.95 38.59
C LYS A 248 38.02 11.97 39.42
N SER A 249 37.56 13.22 39.48
CA SER A 249 38.22 14.25 40.30
C SER A 249 38.11 13.94 41.79
N ILE A 250 36.94 13.46 42.25
CA ILE A 250 36.71 13.04 43.64
C ILE A 250 37.58 11.82 43.97
N GLU A 251 37.59 10.79 43.13
CA GLU A 251 38.41 9.58 43.30
C GLU A 251 39.91 9.90 43.40
N ARG A 252 40.39 10.82 42.54
CA ARG A 252 41.77 11.31 42.59
C ARG A 252 42.07 12.00 43.92
N ARG A 253 41.20 12.90 44.40
CA ARG A 253 41.39 13.58 45.69
C ARG A 253 41.36 12.60 46.86
N CYS A 254 40.50 11.59 46.83
CA CYS A 254 40.49 10.51 47.83
C CYS A 254 41.82 9.74 47.84
N SER A 255 42.36 9.44 46.66
CA SER A 255 43.64 8.74 46.52
C SER A 255 44.81 9.58 47.06
N GLU A 256 44.84 10.88 46.74
CA GLU A 256 45.83 11.85 47.24
C GLU A 256 45.81 11.93 48.78
N LEU A 257 44.63 12.07 49.39
CA LEU A 257 44.47 12.12 50.85
C LEU A 257 44.88 10.80 51.52
N THR A 258 44.50 9.67 50.93
CA THR A 258 44.86 8.34 51.45
C THR A 258 46.38 8.16 51.43
N ALA A 259 47.05 8.54 50.34
CA ALA A 259 48.50 8.46 50.23
C ALA A 259 49.20 9.35 51.28
N LEU A 260 48.68 10.56 51.54
CA LEU A 260 49.22 11.45 52.57
C LEU A 260 49.12 10.83 53.98
N ILE A 261 47.96 10.25 54.32
CA ILE A 261 47.75 9.57 55.60
C ILE A 261 48.75 8.40 55.75
N ARG A 262 48.87 7.56 54.72
CA ARG A 262 49.79 6.41 54.73
C ARG A 262 51.26 6.82 54.84
N ALA A 263 51.68 7.85 54.13
CA ALA A 263 53.05 8.35 54.20
C ALA A 263 53.38 8.91 55.61
N GLN A 264 52.42 9.61 56.24
CA GLN A 264 52.60 10.12 57.59
C GLN A 264 52.61 8.99 58.64
N GLU A 265 51.73 7.99 58.47
CA GLU A 265 51.71 6.76 59.29
C GLU A 265 53.07 6.05 59.22
N GLU A 266 53.53 5.72 58.01
CA GLU A 266 54.79 5.01 57.78
C GLU A 266 55.99 5.79 58.34
N ALA A 267 56.04 7.10 58.14
CA ALA A 267 57.11 7.94 58.69
C ALA A 267 57.08 8.00 60.22
N ALA A 268 55.90 8.02 60.84
CA ALA A 268 55.76 8.01 62.29
C ALA A 268 56.16 6.65 62.89
N VAL A 269 55.73 5.55 62.28
CA VAL A 269 56.08 4.18 62.67
C VAL A 269 57.58 3.95 62.51
N SER A 270 58.18 4.32 61.39
CA SER A 270 59.64 4.17 61.16
C SER A 270 60.47 4.91 62.21
N ARG A 271 60.05 6.13 62.59
CA ARG A 271 60.70 6.88 63.69
C ARG A 271 60.54 6.17 65.04
N ALA A 272 59.38 5.59 65.31
CA ALA A 272 59.12 4.84 66.52
C ALA A 272 60.01 3.60 66.62
N GLU A 273 60.13 2.84 65.52
CA GLU A 273 60.96 1.63 65.44
C GLU A 273 62.44 1.93 65.67
N GLU A 274 62.97 3.02 65.11
CA GLU A 274 64.37 3.42 65.35
C GLU A 274 64.63 3.75 66.82
N VAL A 275 63.70 4.47 67.46
CA VAL A 275 63.77 4.76 68.90
C VAL A 275 63.67 3.48 69.73
N MET A 276 62.75 2.57 69.38
CA MET A 276 62.64 1.26 70.05
C MET A 276 63.94 0.48 69.97
N LYS A 277 64.58 0.44 68.81
CA LYS A 277 65.86 -0.26 68.61
C LYS A 277 66.98 0.34 69.46
N GLN A 278 67.03 1.67 69.57
CA GLN A 278 68.00 2.36 70.45
C GLN A 278 67.77 1.99 71.93
N LEU A 279 66.52 1.96 72.38
CA LEU A 279 66.17 1.53 73.73
C LEU A 279 66.50 0.06 73.99
N GLU A 280 66.23 -0.83 73.04
CA GLU A 280 66.59 -2.25 73.15
C GLU A 280 68.11 -2.44 73.29
N GLN A 281 68.90 -1.70 72.52
CA GLN A 281 70.36 -1.73 72.63
C GLN A 281 70.84 -1.20 73.99
N GLU A 282 70.29 -0.08 74.47
CA GLU A 282 70.65 0.48 75.77
C GLU A 282 70.29 -0.49 76.91
N ILE A 283 69.12 -1.13 76.86
CA ILE A 283 68.72 -2.16 77.83
C ILE A 283 69.69 -3.34 77.79
N ALA A 284 70.13 -3.79 76.61
CA ALA A 284 71.08 -4.88 76.49
C ALA A 284 72.46 -4.52 77.07
N GLU A 285 72.94 -3.29 76.84
CA GLU A 285 74.19 -2.79 77.41
C GLU A 285 74.11 -2.66 78.94
N LEU A 286 73.00 -2.15 79.46
CA LEU A 286 72.73 -2.05 80.90
C LEU A 286 72.70 -3.44 81.55
N LYS A 287 72.00 -4.41 80.95
CA LYS A 287 71.96 -5.80 81.44
C LYS A 287 73.35 -6.45 81.44
N ARG A 288 74.17 -6.20 80.41
CA ARG A 288 75.55 -6.70 80.36
C ARG A 288 76.39 -6.12 81.50
N ARG A 289 76.30 -4.81 81.73
CA ARG A 289 77.02 -4.14 82.83
C ARG A 289 76.56 -4.59 84.21
N ASP A 290 75.27 -4.81 84.38
CA ASP A 290 74.71 -5.38 85.60
C ASP A 290 75.30 -6.76 85.90
N ALA A 291 75.39 -7.64 84.89
CA ALA A 291 76.05 -8.94 85.02
C ALA A 291 77.56 -8.83 85.33
N GLU A 292 78.29 -7.90 84.69
CA GLU A 292 79.71 -7.63 85.00
C GLU A 292 79.90 -7.14 86.45
N MET A 293 78.99 -6.29 86.96
CA MET A 293 78.99 -5.84 88.36
C MET A 293 78.72 -6.99 89.32
N GLU A 294 77.74 -7.84 89.02
CA GLU A 294 77.40 -9.02 89.82
C GLU A 294 78.59 -9.99 89.89
N GLU A 295 79.24 -10.30 88.77
CA GLU A 295 80.44 -11.17 88.75
C GLU A 295 81.60 -10.57 89.56
N LEU A 296 81.85 -9.27 89.41
CA LEU A 296 82.90 -8.57 90.15
C LEU A 296 82.64 -8.61 91.67
N SER A 297 81.38 -8.47 92.10
CA SER A 297 80.99 -8.52 93.52
C SER A 297 81.32 -9.86 94.21
N HIS A 298 81.41 -10.94 93.43
CA HIS A 298 81.75 -12.28 93.90
C HIS A 298 83.26 -12.59 93.81
N THR A 299 84.09 -11.64 93.38
CA THR A 299 85.54 -11.85 93.25
C THR A 299 86.22 -11.79 94.62
N GLU A 300 86.83 -12.90 95.06
CA GLU A 300 87.49 -12.98 96.38
C GLU A 300 88.87 -12.29 96.42
N ASP A 301 89.59 -12.20 95.29
CA ASP A 301 90.92 -11.58 95.21
C ASP A 301 90.83 -10.04 95.23
N PRO A 302 91.36 -9.36 96.26
CA PRO A 302 91.22 -7.91 96.41
C PRO A 302 91.93 -7.11 95.31
N VAL A 303 92.99 -7.64 94.71
CA VAL A 303 93.77 -6.94 93.68
C VAL A 303 93.01 -6.97 92.35
N GLN A 304 92.50 -8.14 91.96
CA GLN A 304 91.65 -8.34 90.79
C GLN A 304 90.36 -7.54 90.88
N PHE A 305 89.73 -7.48 92.06
CA PHE A 305 88.56 -6.63 92.30
C PHE A 305 88.85 -5.16 92.00
N LEU A 306 89.92 -4.61 92.60
CA LEU A 306 90.28 -3.20 92.44
C LEU A 306 90.71 -2.85 91.00
N GLN A 307 91.37 -3.77 90.30
CA GLN A 307 91.75 -3.59 88.90
C GLN A 307 90.54 -3.57 87.96
N SER A 308 89.58 -4.48 88.16
CA SER A 308 88.37 -4.58 87.32
C SER A 308 87.32 -3.51 87.65
N PHE A 309 87.25 -3.05 88.91
CA PHE A 309 86.29 -2.02 89.35
C PHE A 309 86.37 -0.73 88.52
N GLN A 310 87.57 -0.30 88.13
CA GLN A 310 87.75 0.93 87.34
C GLN A 310 87.12 0.84 85.94
N SER A 311 87.10 -0.35 85.34
CA SER A 311 86.49 -0.60 84.02
C SER A 311 84.96 -0.61 84.06
N VAL A 312 84.39 -0.97 85.20
CA VAL A 312 82.94 -1.05 85.41
C VAL A 312 82.37 0.28 85.89
N ALA A 313 83.12 1.02 86.71
CA ALA A 313 82.72 2.32 87.26
C ALA A 313 82.71 3.47 86.23
N THR A 314 83.23 3.27 85.01
CA THR A 314 83.20 4.29 83.96
C THR A 314 81.81 4.34 83.30
N PRO A 315 81.06 5.45 83.41
CA PRO A 315 79.77 5.58 82.73
C PRO A 315 79.98 5.54 81.22
N THR A 316 79.20 4.73 80.51
CA THR A 316 79.05 4.88 79.06
C THR A 316 78.27 6.17 78.81
N GLY A 317 78.71 7.00 77.85
CA GLY A 317 78.16 8.33 77.55
C GLY A 317 76.75 8.34 76.94
N SER A 318 75.80 7.61 77.53
CA SER A 318 74.41 7.47 77.07
C SER A 318 73.44 8.44 77.79
N SER A 319 73.92 9.54 78.37
CA SER A 319 73.04 10.39 79.20
C SER A 319 72.08 11.32 78.43
N ASN A 320 71.81 11.10 77.14
CA ASN A 320 70.99 12.03 76.35
C ASN A 320 69.99 11.35 75.39
N LEU A 321 69.39 10.22 75.75
CA LEU A 321 68.13 9.86 75.11
C LEU A 321 67.05 10.83 75.63
N PRO A 322 66.41 11.64 74.76
CA PRO A 322 65.34 12.51 75.22
C PRO A 322 64.26 11.63 75.85
N ILE A 323 63.68 12.08 76.97
CA ILE A 323 62.51 11.45 77.57
C ILE A 323 61.45 11.40 76.47
N ILE A 324 61.22 10.21 75.90
CA ILE A 324 60.26 10.03 74.82
C ILE A 324 58.86 10.12 75.45
N THR A 325 58.37 11.35 75.63
CA THR A 325 56.94 11.59 75.70
C THR A 325 56.41 11.30 74.30
N PHE A 326 56.02 10.04 74.06
CA PHE A 326 55.13 9.70 72.98
C PHE A 326 53.84 10.49 73.20
N SER A 327 53.78 11.69 72.63
CA SER A 327 52.55 12.46 72.63
C SER A 327 51.55 11.61 71.88
N SER A 328 50.58 11.05 72.62
CA SER A 328 49.50 10.20 72.13
C SER A 328 48.51 10.94 71.23
N THR A 329 48.95 12.00 70.56
CA THR A 329 48.17 12.93 69.73
C THR A 329 48.31 12.63 68.23
N LEU A 330 48.78 11.45 67.84
CA LEU A 330 48.83 11.00 66.44
C LEU A 330 47.48 10.43 65.98
N THR A 331 46.37 11.08 66.32
CA THR A 331 45.03 10.68 65.89
C THR A 331 44.66 11.42 64.61
N PHE A 332 44.22 10.71 63.57
CA PHE A 332 43.72 11.31 62.32
C PHE A 332 42.27 11.85 62.44
N GLU A 333 41.80 12.12 63.66
CA GLU A 333 40.43 12.54 63.95
C GLU A 333 40.10 13.90 63.32
N ASP A 334 41.06 14.83 63.33
CA ASP A 334 40.92 16.13 62.64
C ASP A 334 40.77 15.96 61.12
N VAL A 335 41.45 14.97 60.53
CA VAL A 335 41.34 14.65 59.11
C VAL A 335 39.96 14.09 58.80
N ILE A 336 39.45 13.16 59.62
CA ILE A 336 38.11 12.59 59.47
C ILE A 336 37.04 13.67 59.61
N THR A 337 37.19 14.57 60.57
CA THR A 337 36.28 15.70 60.79
C THR A 337 36.29 16.65 59.60
N SER A 338 37.48 17.00 59.08
CA SER A 338 37.63 17.86 57.91
C SER A 338 37.03 17.26 56.64
N VAL A 339 37.21 15.95 56.41
CA VAL A 339 36.61 15.23 55.28
C VAL A 339 35.09 15.14 55.41
N SER A 340 34.58 14.98 56.64
CA SER A 340 33.14 14.99 56.90
C SER A 340 32.50 16.35 56.59
N GLN A 341 33.17 17.44 56.98
CA GLN A 341 32.72 18.79 56.63
C GLN A 341 32.75 19.03 55.12
N LEU A 342 33.79 18.55 54.43
CA LEU A 342 33.89 18.65 52.98
C LEU A 342 32.70 17.95 52.28
N ARG A 343 32.32 16.74 52.74
CA ARG A 343 31.15 16.02 52.22
C ARG A 343 29.88 16.86 52.33
N GLU A 344 29.60 17.41 53.50
CA GLU A 344 28.39 18.22 53.74
C GLU A 344 28.34 19.44 52.81
N ASN A 345 29.47 20.14 52.66
CA ASN A 345 29.56 21.31 51.77
C ASN A 345 29.32 20.92 50.30
N VAL A 346 29.81 19.76 49.86
CA VAL A 346 29.59 19.25 48.50
C VAL A 346 28.13 18.86 48.28
N GLU A 347 27.50 18.18 49.24
CA GLU A 347 26.09 17.80 49.16
C GLU A 347 25.15 19.01 49.13
N GLU A 348 25.41 20.02 49.96
CA GLU A 348 24.62 21.25 49.97
C GLU A 348 24.70 21.98 48.62
N CYS A 349 25.91 22.16 48.09
CA CYS A 349 26.15 22.79 46.79
C CYS A 349 25.47 22.00 45.65
N TYR A 350 25.63 20.66 45.66
CA TYR A 350 25.01 19.79 44.67
C TYR A 350 23.49 19.92 44.67
N ASN A 351 22.84 19.82 45.83
CA ASN A 351 21.39 19.90 45.94
C ASN A 351 20.85 21.28 45.50
N ALA A 352 21.54 22.36 45.86
CA ALA A 352 21.15 23.72 45.48
C ALA A 352 21.18 23.95 43.96
N GLU A 353 22.18 23.41 43.26
CA GLU A 353 22.31 23.58 41.82
C GLU A 353 21.45 22.56 41.03
N PHE A 354 21.33 21.32 41.52
CA PHE A 354 20.64 20.25 40.78
C PHE A 354 19.15 20.55 40.56
N VAL A 355 18.50 21.22 41.51
CA VAL A 355 17.07 21.61 41.41
C VAL A 355 16.81 22.58 40.24
N LYS A 356 17.82 23.31 39.75
CA LYS A 356 17.67 24.28 38.65
C LYS A 356 17.69 23.64 37.26
N ILE A 357 18.28 22.44 37.13
CA ILE A 357 18.53 21.74 35.85
C ILE A 357 17.24 21.32 35.10
N PRO A 358 16.18 20.78 35.75
CA PRO A 358 14.99 20.26 35.05
C PRO A 358 14.14 21.32 34.32
N SER A 359 14.43 22.61 34.48
CA SER A 359 13.69 23.70 33.83
C SER A 359 13.93 23.76 32.31
N GLY A 360 15.10 23.34 31.83
CA GLY A 360 15.46 23.37 30.40
C GLY A 360 14.90 22.22 29.55
N VAL A 361 14.26 21.21 30.16
CA VAL A 361 13.81 19.99 29.48
C VAL A 361 12.34 20.07 29.04
N ARG A 362 11.56 21.04 29.54
CA ARG A 362 10.08 20.93 29.55
C ARG A 362 9.32 21.46 28.34
N ASP A 363 9.94 22.13 27.36
CA ASP A 363 9.18 22.72 26.24
C ASP A 363 9.55 22.14 24.89
N VAL A 364 8.79 21.13 24.46
CA VAL A 364 8.64 20.78 23.04
C VAL A 364 7.19 20.98 22.66
N HIS A 365 6.83 22.23 22.32
CA HIS A 365 5.55 22.53 21.71
C HIS A 365 5.54 22.05 20.26
N ILE A 366 4.81 20.98 19.97
CA ILE A 366 4.44 20.62 18.60
C ILE A 366 3.43 21.65 18.12
N LEU A 367 3.90 22.69 17.43
CA LEU A 367 3.03 23.65 16.75
C LEU A 367 2.25 22.89 15.67
N SER A 368 0.95 22.71 15.90
CA SER A 368 0.07 22.17 14.86
C SER A 368 0.02 23.17 13.70
N PRO A 369 0.20 22.74 12.44
CA PRO A 369 0.08 23.64 11.31
C PRO A 369 -1.35 24.19 11.27
N PRO A 370 -1.53 25.47 10.88
CA PRO A 370 -2.85 26.09 10.82
C PRO A 370 -3.78 25.28 9.90
N PRO A 371 -5.09 25.21 10.21
CA PRO A 371 -6.04 24.53 9.34
C PRO A 371 -5.97 25.12 7.93
N PRO A 372 -6.02 24.29 6.87
CA PRO A 372 -5.99 24.81 5.52
C PRO A 372 -7.13 25.81 5.34
N ARG A 373 -6.82 27.00 4.78
CA ARG A 373 -7.85 27.94 4.31
C ARG A 373 -8.59 27.26 3.17
N ILE A 374 -9.68 26.56 3.49
CA ILE A 374 -10.60 26.05 2.49
C ILE A 374 -11.41 27.25 2.01
N THR A 375 -11.02 27.82 0.87
CA THR A 375 -11.96 28.63 0.08
C THR A 375 -12.97 27.67 -0.53
N MET A 376 -14.00 27.29 0.24
CA MET A 376 -15.19 26.65 -0.32
C MET A 376 -15.93 27.73 -1.12
N GLN A 377 -15.82 27.71 -2.44
CA GLN A 377 -16.93 28.18 -3.25
C GLN A 377 -18.03 27.12 -3.11
N MET A 378 -18.99 27.41 -2.22
CA MET A 378 -20.16 26.59 -2.00
C MET A 378 -20.94 26.44 -3.31
N LEU A 379 -20.97 25.24 -3.89
CA LEU A 379 -22.06 24.85 -4.76
C LEU A 379 -23.27 24.61 -3.85
N ASN A 380 -24.17 25.60 -3.78
CA ASN A 380 -25.47 25.48 -3.14
C ASN A 380 -26.26 24.36 -3.82
N ILE A 381 -26.23 23.15 -3.25
CA ILE A 381 -27.18 22.10 -3.59
C ILE A 381 -28.48 22.44 -2.85
N LYS A 382 -29.42 23.11 -3.52
CA LYS A 382 -30.81 23.18 -3.07
C LYS A 382 -31.48 21.84 -3.40
N ILE A 383 -31.74 21.04 -2.38
CA ILE A 383 -32.62 19.86 -2.48
C ILE A 383 -34.06 20.39 -2.56
N PRO A 384 -34.84 20.12 -3.62
CA PRO A 384 -36.25 20.50 -3.65
C PRO A 384 -37.07 19.66 -2.65
N PRO A 385 -38.16 20.21 -2.07
CA PRO A 385 -38.96 19.50 -1.08
C PRO A 385 -39.68 18.31 -1.72
N HIS A 386 -39.62 17.18 -1.02
CA HIS A 386 -40.35 15.96 -1.36
C HIS A 386 -41.85 16.19 -1.10
N GLU A 387 -42.67 16.27 -2.16
CA GLU A 387 -44.12 16.20 -2.01
C GLU A 387 -44.52 14.75 -1.64
N PRO A 388 -45.41 14.53 -0.65
CA PRO A 388 -45.91 13.20 -0.36
C PRO A 388 -47.03 12.82 -1.35
N THR A 389 -46.93 11.62 -1.92
CA THR A 389 -47.97 10.98 -2.75
C THR A 389 -49.29 10.83 -1.98
N PRO A 390 -50.46 10.97 -2.63
CA PRO A 390 -51.75 10.83 -1.97
C PRO A 390 -52.08 9.36 -1.68
N GLU A 391 -52.40 9.05 -0.42
CA GLU A 391 -52.96 7.77 -0.02
C GLU A 391 -54.39 7.58 -0.56
N ALA A 392 -54.65 6.38 -1.07
CA ALA A 392 -55.95 5.94 -1.53
C ALA A 392 -56.97 5.93 -0.38
N GLN A 393 -58.00 6.76 -0.50
CA GLN A 393 -59.19 6.67 0.35
C GLN A 393 -59.94 5.37 0.05
N LYS A 394 -59.80 4.38 0.94
CA LYS A 394 -60.80 3.32 1.08
C LYS A 394 -62.07 3.93 1.66
N THR A 395 -63.14 3.81 0.89
CA THR A 395 -64.52 3.98 1.32
C THR A 395 -64.87 2.88 2.32
N ASP A 396 -65.16 3.23 3.56
CA ASP A 396 -65.96 2.40 4.46
C ASP A 396 -67.35 3.02 4.62
N SER A 397 -68.33 2.23 4.21
CA SER A 397 -69.75 2.50 4.37
C SER A 397 -70.18 2.32 5.82
N GLN A 398 -70.92 3.30 6.35
CA GLN A 398 -71.85 3.08 7.45
C GLN A 398 -73.21 3.70 7.07
N CYS A 399 -74.15 2.81 6.72
CA CYS A 399 -75.53 2.87 7.17
C CYS A 399 -76.05 1.43 7.21
#